data_AF-A0A9D1ETL1-F1
#
_entry.id   AF-A0A9D1ETL1-F1
#
_cell.length_a   1.000
_cell.length_b   1.000
_cell.length_c   1.000
_cell.angle_alpha   90.00
_cell.angle_beta   90.00
_cell.angle_gamma   90.00
#
_symmetry.space_group_name_H-M   'P 1'
#
loop_
_entity.id
_entity.type
_entity.pdbx_description
1 polymer ?
#
loop_
_entity_poly.entity_id
_entity_poly.type
_entity_poly.pdbx_seq_one_letter_code
_entity_poly.pdbx_strand_id
1 'polypeptide(L)'
;MIALELFMSFSFLGYVHIEPMSLTFVYIPVMVTGCILGPKESALVGTIFGAASMWKASAYYVGVGDALFSPARSGRPLESVLLSIGSRALFGFVMGLLYGRAKKSRHPMAWILGVSTLGRTIHSFLVYVFMGFLFPESGYGIADTFADMMRWDYLLFVLIADGILLLCYLFRNSAYFTRFFERIQTVDRLNAMMANHKKKLSVMLAAVLFASFSVALYFTNRLDSVMNRHGLRLSEEVSYDMMHLQIQFLLGMISLAILTIIAILLYQKNFSYLYYEARLDGLTGLFGRQQFF
;
A
#
# COMPACT_ATOMS: atom_id res chain seq x y z
N MET A 1 -2.92 -0.55 -6.14
CA MET A 1 -1.75 -0.89 -5.30
C MET A 1 -1.29 0.29 -4.47
N ILE A 2 -0.98 1.46 -5.05
CA ILE A 2 -0.56 2.65 -4.27
C ILE A 2 -1.55 3.03 -3.15
N ALA A 3 -2.84 3.15 -3.46
CA ALA A 3 -3.86 3.44 -2.45
C ALA A 3 -4.09 2.27 -1.45
N LEU A 4 -3.70 1.04 -1.80
CA LEU A 4 -3.74 -0.07 -0.85
C LEU A 4 -2.55 0.02 0.11
N GLU A 5 -1.38 0.31 -0.44
CA GLU A 5 -0.12 0.50 0.29
C GLU A 5 -0.20 1.63 1.32
N LEU A 6 -0.70 2.80 0.90
CA LEU A 6 -0.91 3.94 1.80
C LEU A 6 -1.97 3.64 2.87
N PHE A 7 -3.05 2.93 2.51
CA PHE A 7 -4.07 2.52 3.47
C PHE A 7 -3.52 1.55 4.51
N MET A 8 -2.74 0.54 4.09
CA MET A 8 -2.07 -0.36 5.02
C MET A 8 -1.04 0.39 5.87
N SER A 9 -0.26 1.30 5.27
CA SER A 9 0.78 2.06 5.98
C SER A 9 0.25 2.93 7.14
N PHE A 10 -0.97 3.43 7.02
CA PHE A 10 -1.61 4.32 8.01
C PHE A 10 -2.81 3.68 8.71
N SER A 11 -2.91 2.35 8.72
CA SER A 11 -3.93 1.63 9.48
C SER A 11 -3.34 0.46 10.27
N PHE A 12 -4.12 -0.05 11.22
CA PHE A 12 -3.74 -1.23 12.00
C PHE A 12 -3.47 -2.47 11.15
N LEU A 13 -4.01 -2.52 9.92
CA LEU A 13 -3.82 -3.64 9.00
C LEU A 13 -2.38 -3.77 8.53
N GLY A 14 -1.64 -2.66 8.43
CA GLY A 14 -0.23 -2.69 8.07
C GLY A 14 0.70 -2.88 9.26
N TYR A 15 0.35 -2.32 10.42
CA TYR A 15 1.16 -2.39 11.63
C TYR A 15 0.32 -2.80 12.83
N VAL A 16 0.45 -4.05 13.24
CA VAL A 16 -0.19 -4.54 14.46
C VAL A 16 0.83 -4.40 15.59
N HIS A 17 0.64 -3.38 16.43
CA HIS A 17 1.47 -3.15 17.62
C HIS A 17 0.90 -3.99 18.77
N ILE A 18 1.55 -5.10 19.08
CA ILE A 18 1.29 -5.89 20.29
C ILE A 18 2.56 -5.77 21.12
N GLU A 19 2.54 -4.94 22.16
CA GLU A 19 3.69 -4.76 23.03
C GLU A 19 4.24 -6.13 23.47
N PRO A 20 5.56 -6.39 23.30
CA PRO A 20 6.65 -5.44 23.01
C PRO A 20 7.03 -5.27 21.51
N MET A 21 6.21 -5.71 20.55
CA MET A 21 6.59 -5.81 19.13
C MET A 21 5.59 -5.16 18.14
N SER A 22 6.12 -4.52 17.09
CA SER A 22 5.34 -4.06 15.93
C SER A 22 5.42 -5.09 14.80
N LEU A 23 4.27 -5.66 14.44
CA LEU A 23 4.14 -6.63 13.36
C LEU A 23 3.86 -5.89 12.05
N THR A 24 4.70 -6.06 11.03
CA THR A 24 4.60 -5.30 9.78
C THR A 24 4.09 -6.16 8.62
N PHE A 25 2.91 -5.85 8.10
CA PHE A 25 2.32 -6.46 6.90
C PHE A 25 2.51 -5.61 5.63
N VAL A 26 3.06 -4.40 5.78
CA VAL A 26 3.15 -3.39 4.72
C VAL A 26 4.07 -3.78 3.56
N TYR A 27 4.96 -4.76 3.73
CA TYR A 27 5.76 -5.27 2.62
C TYR A 27 4.95 -6.21 1.67
N ILE A 28 3.77 -6.69 2.08
CA ILE A 28 2.95 -7.63 1.30
C ILE A 28 2.40 -6.99 0.02
N PRO A 29 1.78 -5.80 0.01
CA PRO A 29 1.32 -5.19 -1.23
C PRO A 29 2.48 -4.90 -2.20
N VAL A 30 3.69 -4.58 -1.72
CA VAL A 30 4.90 -4.48 -2.54
C VAL A 30 5.21 -5.81 -3.25
N MET A 31 5.19 -6.93 -2.52
CA MET A 31 5.40 -8.27 -3.07
C MET A 31 4.31 -8.68 -4.05
N VAL A 32 3.03 -8.46 -3.71
CA VAL A 32 1.89 -8.72 -4.60
C VAL A 32 2.01 -7.90 -5.88
N THR A 33 2.45 -6.65 -5.79
CA THR A 33 2.72 -5.79 -6.96
C THR A 33 3.84 -6.37 -7.82
N GLY A 34 4.94 -6.83 -7.20
CA GLY A 34 6.05 -7.47 -7.93
C GLY A 34 5.64 -8.77 -8.61
N CYS A 35 4.80 -9.56 -7.93
CA CYS A 35 4.25 -10.77 -8.49
C CYS A 35 3.27 -10.48 -9.63
N ILE A 36 2.37 -9.50 -9.54
CA ILE A 36 1.30 -9.32 -10.54
C ILE A 36 1.69 -8.37 -11.68
N LEU A 37 2.32 -7.24 -11.38
CA LEU A 37 2.58 -6.15 -12.33
C LEU A 37 4.01 -6.15 -12.86
N GLY A 38 4.99 -6.38 -11.99
CA GLY A 38 6.40 -6.44 -12.38
C GLY A 38 7.34 -5.62 -11.49
N PRO A 39 8.65 -5.60 -11.84
CA PRO A 39 9.69 -5.00 -11.00
C PRO A 39 9.61 -3.47 -10.91
N LYS A 40 9.24 -2.77 -11.99
CA LYS A 40 9.17 -1.31 -11.99
C LYS A 40 8.04 -0.80 -11.09
N GLU A 41 6.89 -1.45 -11.20
CA GLU A 41 5.68 -1.13 -10.44
C GLU A 41 5.87 -1.48 -8.97
N SER A 42 6.52 -2.62 -8.67
CA SER A 42 6.85 -3.00 -7.29
C SER A 42 7.87 -2.05 -6.66
N ALA A 43 8.90 -1.64 -7.40
CA ALA A 43 9.84 -0.62 -6.92
C ALA A 43 9.11 0.69 -6.60
N LEU A 44 8.18 1.14 -7.44
CA LEU A 44 7.38 2.35 -7.17
C LEU A 44 6.53 2.21 -5.90
N VAL A 45 5.85 1.09 -5.71
CA VAL A 45 5.08 0.84 -4.48
C VAL A 45 6.01 0.77 -3.27
N GLY A 46 7.19 0.17 -3.39
CA GLY A 46 8.24 0.17 -2.38
C GLY A 46 8.78 1.56 -2.05
N THR A 47 8.93 2.45 -3.03
CA THR A 47 9.29 3.86 -2.80
C THR A 47 8.23 4.56 -1.94
N ILE A 48 6.95 4.32 -2.23
CA ILE A 48 5.83 4.91 -1.48
C ILE A 48 5.75 4.34 -0.06
N PHE A 49 5.98 3.04 0.10
CA PHE A 49 6.16 2.42 1.41
C PHE A 49 7.27 3.11 2.20
N GLY A 50 8.46 3.26 1.62
CA GLY A 50 9.59 3.94 2.26
C GLY A 50 9.30 5.40 2.61
N ALA A 51 8.56 6.13 1.77
CA ALA A 51 8.14 7.50 2.06
C ALA A 51 7.13 7.55 3.22
N ALA A 52 6.17 6.63 3.29
CA ALA A 52 5.23 6.53 4.39
C ALA A 52 5.93 6.16 5.72
N SER A 53 6.88 5.22 5.68
CA SER A 53 7.71 4.88 6.84
C SER A 53 8.56 6.04 7.34
N MET A 54 9.16 6.79 6.42
CA MET A 54 9.94 8.00 6.73
C MET A 54 9.07 9.07 7.41
N TRP A 55 7.85 9.28 6.92
CA TRP A 55 6.89 10.17 7.56
C TRP A 55 6.59 9.72 8.98
N LYS A 56 6.20 8.45 9.18
CA LYS A 56 5.91 7.88 10.50
C LYS A 56 7.06 8.04 11.50
N ALA A 57 8.29 7.80 11.06
CA ALA A 57 9.49 7.91 11.91
C ALA A 57 9.79 9.33 12.43
N SER A 58 9.16 10.35 11.83
CA SER A 58 9.38 11.75 12.19
C SER A 58 8.64 12.18 13.46
N ALA A 59 7.75 11.36 14.02
CA ALA A 59 7.11 11.63 15.31
C ALA A 59 8.07 11.37 16.49
N TYR A 60 7.93 12.13 17.57
CA TYR A 60 8.79 12.06 18.75
C TYR A 60 8.54 10.80 19.58
N TYR A 61 7.30 10.31 19.66
CA TYR A 61 6.95 9.06 20.36
C TYR A 61 7.59 7.79 19.77
N VAL A 62 8.19 7.86 18.58
CA VAL A 62 8.76 6.70 17.88
C VAL A 62 10.14 6.34 18.48
N GLY A 63 10.36 5.04 18.69
CA GLY A 63 11.59 4.50 19.29
C GLY A 63 12.89 4.86 18.55
N VAL A 64 14.01 4.78 19.26
CA VAL A 64 15.33 5.26 18.78
C VAL A 64 15.80 4.57 17.49
N GLY A 65 15.57 3.27 17.35
CA GLY A 65 15.92 2.53 16.12
C GLY A 65 15.08 2.97 14.90
N ASP A 66 13.81 3.30 15.12
CA ASP A 66 12.92 3.77 14.06
C ASP A 66 13.14 5.25 13.73
N ALA A 67 13.68 6.04 14.67
CA ALA A 67 14.05 7.43 14.43
C ALA A 67 15.10 7.60 13.32
N LEU A 68 15.93 6.57 13.07
CA LEU A 68 16.92 6.55 11.99
C LEU A 68 16.29 6.71 10.60
N PHE A 69 15.02 6.32 10.44
CA PHE A 69 14.29 6.50 9.19
C PHE A 69 13.84 7.95 8.96
N SER A 70 13.91 8.85 9.96
CA SER A 70 13.52 10.25 9.82
C SER A 70 14.71 11.17 9.53
N PRO A 71 14.69 11.91 8.41
CA PRO A 71 15.74 12.89 8.09
C PRO A 71 15.89 14.01 9.11
N ALA A 72 14.82 14.31 9.86
CA ALA A 72 14.82 15.37 10.86
C ALA A 72 15.42 14.91 12.19
N ARG A 73 15.35 13.60 12.51
CA ARG A 73 15.79 13.07 13.82
C ARG A 73 17.13 12.34 13.79
N SER A 74 17.56 11.81 12.65
CA SER A 74 18.77 11.00 12.55
C SER A 74 20.09 11.79 12.56
N GLY A 75 20.03 13.12 12.39
CA GLY A 75 21.21 13.97 12.18
C GLY A 75 21.88 13.82 10.79
N ARG A 76 21.49 12.81 9.99
CA ARG A 76 22.06 12.51 8.66
C ARG A 76 20.93 12.35 7.63
N PRO A 77 20.40 13.47 7.09
CA PRO A 77 19.13 13.47 6.37
C PRO A 77 19.16 12.64 5.07
N LEU A 78 20.25 12.72 4.30
CA LEU A 78 20.39 11.95 3.05
C LEU A 78 20.45 10.44 3.32
N GLU A 79 21.13 10.05 4.39
CA GLU A 79 21.27 8.65 4.79
C GLU A 79 19.94 8.08 5.25
N SER A 80 19.13 8.84 5.99
CA SER A 80 17.76 8.42 6.35
C SER A 80 16.84 8.26 5.14
N VAL A 81 16.94 9.16 4.16
CA VAL A 81 16.17 9.04 2.92
C VAL A 81 16.57 7.78 2.16
N LEU A 82 17.87 7.50 2.02
CA LEU A 82 18.37 6.29 1.38
C LEU A 82 18.01 5.03 2.16
N LEU A 83 18.12 5.08 3.48
CA LEU A 83 17.73 3.99 4.37
C LEU A 83 16.24 3.69 4.24
N SER A 84 15.36 4.70 4.25
CA SER A 84 13.92 4.45 4.18
C SER A 84 13.47 4.18 2.75
N ILE A 85 13.62 5.16 1.85
CA ILE A 85 13.10 5.05 0.48
C ILE A 85 13.95 4.09 -0.35
N GLY A 86 15.28 4.18 -0.25
CA GLY A 86 16.19 3.38 -1.06
C GLY A 86 16.08 1.89 -0.77
N SER A 87 16.11 1.46 0.49
CA SER A 87 16.00 0.03 0.83
C SER A 87 14.65 -0.58 0.41
N ARG A 88 13.52 0.15 0.57
CA ARG A 88 12.19 -0.36 0.19
C ARG A 88 11.97 -0.34 -1.32
N ALA A 89 12.49 0.65 -2.04
CA ALA A 89 12.48 0.65 -3.51
C ALA A 89 13.30 -0.53 -4.06
N LEU A 90 14.49 -0.76 -3.51
CA LEU A 90 15.36 -1.88 -3.88
C LEU A 90 14.69 -3.23 -3.56
N PHE A 91 14.04 -3.36 -2.40
CA PHE A 91 13.27 -4.54 -2.04
C PHE A 91 12.20 -4.85 -3.10
N GLY A 92 11.36 -3.87 -3.46
CA GLY A 92 10.34 -4.06 -4.48
C GLY A 92 10.92 -4.46 -5.84
N PHE A 93 12.03 -3.81 -6.24
CA PHE A 93 12.72 -4.15 -7.48
C PHE A 93 13.25 -5.60 -7.49
N VAL A 94 13.96 -6.01 -6.43
CA VAL A 94 14.51 -7.37 -6.28
C VAL A 94 13.40 -8.41 -6.29
N MET A 95 12.35 -8.21 -5.49
CA MET A 95 11.20 -9.12 -5.44
C MET A 95 10.52 -9.26 -6.80
N GLY A 96 10.30 -8.15 -7.50
CA GLY A 96 9.72 -8.19 -8.85
C GLY A 96 10.58 -8.94 -9.87
N LEU A 97 11.92 -8.82 -9.79
CA LEU A 97 12.83 -9.62 -10.64
C LEU A 97 12.76 -11.10 -10.30
N LEU A 98 12.77 -11.45 -9.01
CA LEU A 98 12.68 -12.83 -8.53
C LEU A 98 11.37 -13.49 -8.98
N TYR A 99 10.23 -12.80 -8.82
CA TYR A 99 8.94 -13.29 -9.34
C TYR A 99 8.91 -13.41 -10.86
N GLY A 100 9.50 -12.44 -11.57
CA GLY A 100 9.63 -12.51 -13.02
C GLY A 100 10.40 -13.74 -13.50
N ARG A 101 11.43 -14.14 -12.75
CA ARG A 101 12.22 -15.36 -13.03
C ARG A 101 11.49 -16.63 -12.58
N ALA A 102 10.84 -16.61 -11.42
CA ALA A 102 10.03 -17.72 -10.89
C ALA A 102 8.92 -18.12 -11.87
N LYS A 103 8.24 -17.15 -12.49
CA LYS A 103 7.18 -17.40 -13.47
C LYS A 103 7.63 -18.08 -14.77
N LYS A 104 8.91 -17.98 -15.12
CA LYS A 104 9.50 -18.61 -16.32
C LYS A 104 10.02 -20.03 -16.05
N SER A 105 9.94 -20.49 -14.81
CA SER A 105 10.40 -21.82 -14.42
C SER A 105 9.40 -22.92 -14.82
N ARG A 106 9.85 -24.18 -14.73
CA ARG A 106 9.01 -25.37 -14.98
C ARG A 106 7.82 -25.48 -14.01
N HIS A 107 7.98 -25.01 -12.77
CA HIS A 107 6.97 -25.08 -11.71
C HIS A 107 6.71 -23.69 -11.11
N PRO A 108 6.02 -22.80 -11.84
CA PRO A 108 5.94 -21.38 -11.49
C PRO A 108 5.33 -21.15 -10.10
N MET A 109 4.31 -21.91 -9.72
CA MET A 109 3.66 -21.78 -8.41
C MET A 109 4.60 -22.11 -7.24
N ALA A 110 5.39 -23.18 -7.35
CA ALA A 110 6.35 -23.57 -6.31
C ALA A 110 7.46 -22.51 -6.15
N TRP A 111 7.97 -21.96 -7.26
CA TRP A 111 8.99 -20.92 -7.22
C TRP A 111 8.43 -19.57 -6.73
N ILE A 112 7.20 -19.22 -7.08
CA ILE A 112 6.52 -18.02 -6.55
C ILE A 112 6.36 -18.15 -5.04
N LEU A 113 5.95 -19.32 -4.55
CA LEU A 113 5.84 -19.59 -3.12
C LEU A 113 7.20 -19.48 -2.44
N GLY A 114 8.24 -20.13 -2.97
CA GLY A 114 9.59 -20.04 -2.40
C GLY A 114 10.16 -18.61 -2.35
N VAL A 115 9.92 -17.80 -3.39
CA VAL A 115 10.29 -16.37 -3.37
C VAL A 115 9.48 -15.61 -2.31
N SER A 116 8.18 -15.91 -2.18
CA SER A 116 7.31 -15.30 -1.17
C SER A 116 7.75 -15.61 0.25
N THR A 117 8.11 -16.87 0.52
CA THR A 117 8.59 -17.33 1.83
C THR A 117 9.85 -16.57 2.27
N LEU A 118 10.73 -16.23 1.32
CA LEU A 118 11.95 -15.44 1.56
C LEU A 118 11.70 -13.93 1.62
N GLY A 119 10.48 -13.46 1.32
CA GLY A 119 10.16 -12.04 1.20
C GLY A 119 10.46 -11.24 2.47
N ARG A 120 10.06 -11.75 3.65
CA ARG A 120 10.38 -11.11 4.94
C ARG A 120 11.88 -11.06 5.17
N THR A 121 12.60 -12.16 4.91
CA THR A 121 14.06 -12.22 5.08
C THR A 121 14.76 -11.21 4.19
N ILE A 122 14.39 -11.12 2.91
CA ILE A 122 15.00 -10.20 1.95
C ILE A 122 14.72 -8.75 2.37
N HIS A 123 13.49 -8.45 2.82
CA HIS A 123 13.14 -7.13 3.34
C HIS A 123 14.00 -6.76 4.57
N SER A 124 13.99 -7.60 5.61
CA SER A 124 14.78 -7.37 6.84
C SER A 124 16.28 -7.25 6.53
N PHE A 125 16.81 -8.13 5.68
CA PHE A 125 18.20 -8.10 5.23
C PHE A 125 18.57 -6.75 4.58
N LEU A 126 17.77 -6.28 3.62
CA LEU A 126 18.04 -5.01 2.94
C LEU A 126 17.98 -3.83 3.91
N VAL A 127 17.03 -3.83 4.84
CA VAL A 127 16.92 -2.75 5.85
C VAL A 127 18.15 -2.75 6.76
N TYR A 128 18.52 -3.90 7.32
CA TYR A 128 19.66 -3.98 8.24
C TYR A 128 21.01 -3.74 7.56
N VAL A 129 21.19 -4.15 6.30
CA VAL A 129 22.40 -3.82 5.52
C VAL A 129 22.51 -2.31 5.30
N PHE A 130 21.42 -1.63 4.95
CA PHE A 130 21.42 -0.17 4.83
C PHE A 130 21.65 0.51 6.18
N MET A 131 21.08 -0.01 7.28
CA MET A 131 21.34 0.51 8.63
C MET A 131 22.81 0.38 9.01
N GLY A 132 23.41 -0.80 8.86
CA GLY A 132 24.82 -1.00 9.23
C GLY A 132 25.80 -0.21 8.35
N PHE A 133 25.47 -0.01 7.07
CA PHE A 133 26.32 0.75 6.15
C PHE A 133 26.21 2.27 6.34
N LEU A 134 24.99 2.79 6.50
CA LEU A 134 24.75 4.23 6.60
C LEU A 134 24.89 4.74 8.05
N PHE A 135 24.47 3.95 9.02
CA PHE A 135 24.49 4.27 10.45
C PHE A 135 25.27 3.19 11.24
N PRO A 136 26.59 3.06 11.05
CA PRO A 136 27.39 2.04 11.74
C PRO A 136 27.34 2.18 13.28
N GLU A 137 27.08 3.38 13.79
CA GLU A 137 26.92 3.68 15.22
C GLU A 137 25.70 3.00 15.85
N SER A 138 24.72 2.59 15.04
CA SER A 138 23.50 1.92 15.52
C SER A 138 23.73 0.47 15.97
N GLY A 139 24.87 -0.14 15.59
CA GLY A 139 25.20 -1.53 15.93
C GLY A 139 24.38 -2.59 15.17
N TYR A 140 23.44 -2.19 14.31
CA TYR A 140 22.66 -3.12 13.49
C TYR A 140 23.49 -3.67 12.33
N GLY A 141 23.34 -4.95 12.05
CA GLY A 141 24.03 -5.63 10.96
C GLY A 141 23.27 -6.83 10.43
N ILE A 142 23.98 -7.66 9.67
CA ILE A 142 23.39 -8.85 9.03
C ILE A 142 22.94 -9.87 10.08
N ALA A 143 23.59 -9.91 11.25
CA ALA A 143 23.23 -10.79 12.36
C ALA A 143 21.78 -10.59 12.82
N ASP A 144 21.27 -9.35 12.83
CA ASP A 144 19.90 -9.03 13.22
C ASP A 144 18.85 -9.61 12.27
N THR A 145 19.23 -9.86 11.01
CA THR A 145 18.35 -10.56 10.06
C THR A 145 18.10 -12.00 10.50
N PHE A 146 19.13 -12.69 11.00
CA PHE A 146 19.00 -14.05 11.52
C PHE A 146 18.21 -14.07 12.83
N ALA A 147 18.40 -13.05 13.68
CA ALA A 147 17.59 -12.86 14.87
C ALA A 147 16.10 -12.67 14.52
N ASP A 148 15.76 -11.86 13.50
CA ASP A 148 14.38 -11.70 13.04
C ASP A 148 13.78 -13.02 12.51
N MET A 149 14.59 -13.86 11.87
CA MET A 149 14.16 -15.18 11.37
C MET A 149 13.89 -16.18 12.50
N MET A 150 14.60 -16.08 13.63
CA MET A 150 14.40 -16.94 14.79
C MET A 150 13.22 -16.52 15.68
N ARG A 151 12.54 -15.42 15.37
CA ARG A 151 11.38 -14.98 16.15
C ARG A 151 10.21 -15.96 16.01
N TRP A 152 9.49 -16.16 17.11
CA TRP A 152 8.33 -17.06 17.15
C TRP A 152 7.21 -16.67 16.18
N ASP A 153 7.05 -15.38 15.90
CA ASP A 153 6.05 -14.88 14.94
C ASP A 153 6.45 -15.14 13.47
N TYR A 154 7.71 -15.43 13.18
CA TYR A 154 8.24 -15.49 11.82
C TYR A 154 7.45 -16.44 10.91
N LEU A 155 7.25 -17.68 11.35
CA LEU A 155 6.58 -18.72 10.55
C LEU A 155 5.12 -18.38 10.26
N LEU A 156 4.36 -17.93 11.28
CA LEU A 156 2.96 -17.55 11.12
C LEU A 156 2.82 -16.45 10.05
N PHE A 157 3.69 -15.44 10.11
CA PHE A 157 3.66 -14.31 9.19
C PHE A 157 3.99 -14.70 7.77
N VAL A 158 5.01 -15.54 7.60
CA VAL A 158 5.38 -16.06 6.29
C VAL A 158 4.23 -16.85 5.69
N LEU A 159 3.56 -17.70 6.47
CA LEU A 159 2.40 -18.45 6.00
C LEU A 159 1.22 -17.56 5.59
N ILE A 160 0.95 -16.49 6.36
CA ILE A 160 -0.10 -15.51 6.01
C ILE A 160 0.26 -14.77 4.73
N ALA A 161 1.50 -14.28 4.61
CA ALA A 161 1.96 -13.56 3.42
C ALA A 161 1.92 -14.45 2.18
N ASP A 162 2.37 -15.70 2.30
CA ASP A 162 2.34 -16.71 1.25
C ASP A 162 0.90 -17.04 0.84
N GLY A 163 -0.01 -17.20 1.81
CA GLY A 163 -1.44 -17.44 1.56
C GLY A 163 -2.10 -16.28 0.82
N ILE A 164 -1.86 -15.03 1.24
CA ILE A 164 -2.37 -13.83 0.58
C ILE A 164 -1.81 -13.74 -0.85
N LEU A 165 -0.50 -13.91 -1.02
CA LEU A 165 0.14 -13.79 -2.33
C LEU A 165 -0.34 -14.88 -3.29
N LEU A 166 -0.48 -16.11 -2.80
CA LEU A 166 -1.01 -17.21 -3.59
C LEU A 166 -2.46 -16.97 -3.99
N LEU A 167 -3.31 -16.51 -3.06
CA LEU A 167 -4.69 -16.15 -3.34
C LEU A 167 -4.77 -15.05 -4.40
N CYS A 168 -3.96 -14.00 -4.27
CA CYS A 168 -3.88 -12.92 -5.27
C CYS A 168 -3.42 -13.43 -6.64
N TYR A 169 -2.43 -14.34 -6.68
CA TYR A 169 -1.93 -14.94 -7.92
C TYR A 169 -2.98 -15.84 -8.60
N LEU A 170 -3.64 -16.72 -7.84
CA LEU A 170 -4.71 -17.58 -8.34
C LEU A 170 -5.91 -16.76 -8.82
N PHE A 171 -6.30 -15.74 -8.06
CA PHE A 171 -7.37 -14.82 -8.44
C PHE A 171 -7.05 -14.09 -9.75
N ARG A 172 -5.82 -13.57 -9.90
CA ARG A 172 -5.36 -12.89 -11.12
C ARG A 172 -5.41 -13.75 -12.37
N ASN A 173 -5.15 -15.05 -12.22
CA ASN A 173 -5.15 -16.03 -13.32
C ASN A 173 -6.51 -16.72 -13.53
N SER A 174 -7.51 -16.42 -12.71
CA SER A 174 -8.84 -17.01 -12.84
C SER A 174 -9.56 -16.52 -14.11
N ALA A 175 -10.33 -17.42 -14.74
CA ALA A 175 -11.17 -17.06 -15.88
C ALA A 175 -12.23 -16.01 -15.53
N TYR A 176 -12.61 -15.90 -14.26
CA TYR A 176 -13.49 -14.85 -13.78
C TYR A 176 -12.82 -13.47 -13.88
N PHE A 177 -11.60 -13.33 -13.33
CA PHE A 177 -10.89 -12.06 -13.32
C PHE A 177 -10.51 -11.60 -14.72
N THR A 178 -10.06 -12.51 -15.59
CA THR A 178 -9.75 -12.20 -17.00
C THR A 178 -10.98 -11.65 -17.72
N ARG A 179 -12.12 -12.33 -17.65
CA ARG A 179 -13.38 -11.86 -18.26
C ARG A 179 -13.84 -10.53 -17.66
N PHE A 180 -13.78 -10.38 -16.34
CA PHE A 180 -14.13 -9.13 -15.68
C PHE A 180 -13.28 -7.95 -16.18
N PHE A 181 -11.97 -8.16 -16.31
CA PHE A 181 -11.05 -7.14 -16.79
C PHE A 181 -11.28 -6.81 -18.28
N GLU A 182 -11.55 -7.81 -19.11
CA GLU A 182 -11.93 -7.62 -20.52
C GLU A 182 -13.21 -6.79 -20.67
N ARG A 183 -14.25 -7.06 -19.86
CA ARG A 183 -15.50 -6.27 -19.84
C ARG A 183 -15.24 -4.81 -19.55
N ILE A 184 -14.41 -4.53 -18.55
CA ILE A 184 -14.01 -3.16 -18.18
C ILE A 184 -13.26 -2.49 -19.34
N GLN A 185 -12.31 -3.19 -19.96
CA GLN A 185 -11.54 -2.65 -21.09
C GLN A 185 -12.44 -2.34 -22.30
N THR A 186 -13.43 -3.18 -22.58
CA THR A 186 -14.41 -2.94 -23.65
C THR A 186 -15.21 -1.67 -23.39
N VAL A 187 -15.72 -1.49 -22.16
CA VAL A 187 -16.44 -0.27 -21.79
C VAL A 187 -15.54 0.95 -21.84
N ASP A 188 -14.27 0.84 -21.45
CA ASP A 188 -13.33 1.96 -21.56
C ASP A 188 -13.06 2.38 -23.01
N ARG A 189 -13.02 1.43 -23.95
CA ARG A 189 -12.93 1.75 -25.39
C ARG A 189 -14.19 2.44 -25.90
N LEU A 190 -15.38 2.00 -25.46
CA LEU A 190 -16.66 2.61 -25.84
C LEU A 190 -16.84 4.01 -25.21
N ASN A 191 -16.48 4.16 -23.93
CA ASN A 191 -16.60 5.41 -23.17
C ASN A 191 -15.45 6.39 -23.41
N ALA A 192 -14.35 6.01 -24.08
CA ALA A 192 -13.33 6.97 -24.51
C ALA A 192 -13.90 8.06 -25.44
N MET A 193 -15.06 7.81 -26.07
CA MET A 193 -15.83 8.81 -26.81
C MET A 193 -16.70 9.72 -25.93
N MET A 194 -16.78 9.49 -24.61
CA MET A 194 -17.61 10.23 -23.64
C MET A 194 -16.80 10.68 -22.41
N ALA A 195 -16.13 11.84 -22.51
CA ALA A 195 -15.18 12.41 -21.54
C ALA A 195 -15.75 12.80 -20.14
N ASN A 196 -17.02 12.53 -19.83
CA ASN A 196 -17.70 13.07 -18.64
C ASN A 196 -17.35 12.36 -17.31
N HIS A 197 -16.80 11.13 -17.33
CA HIS A 197 -16.56 10.34 -16.12
C HIS A 197 -15.35 10.81 -15.29
N LYS A 198 -14.27 11.26 -15.95
CA LYS A 198 -13.05 11.73 -15.26
C LYS A 198 -13.31 13.00 -14.42
N LYS A 199 -14.17 13.90 -14.93
CA LYS A 199 -14.53 15.14 -14.23
C LYS A 199 -15.38 14.88 -12.98
N LYS A 200 -16.34 13.95 -13.04
CA LYS A 200 -17.14 13.56 -11.86
C LYS A 200 -16.26 12.94 -10.77
N LEU A 201 -15.32 12.08 -11.19
CA LEU A 201 -14.35 11.44 -10.29
C LEU A 201 -13.45 12.46 -9.57
N SER A 202 -12.87 13.42 -10.30
CA SER A 202 -12.01 14.44 -9.70
C SER A 202 -12.75 15.35 -8.72
N VAL A 203 -14.00 15.70 -9.02
CA VAL A 203 -14.84 16.51 -8.12
C VAL A 203 -15.14 15.75 -6.83
N MET A 204 -15.50 14.46 -6.91
CA MET A 204 -15.78 13.65 -5.73
C MET A 204 -14.53 13.48 -4.85
N LEU A 205 -13.35 13.26 -5.46
CA LEU A 205 -12.09 13.17 -4.72
C LEU A 205 -11.74 14.49 -4.04
N ALA A 206 -11.90 15.63 -4.73
CA ALA A 206 -11.66 16.95 -4.15
C ALA A 206 -12.61 17.24 -2.97
N ALA A 207 -13.88 16.85 -3.07
CA ALA A 207 -14.85 17.01 -1.99
C ALA A 207 -14.47 16.18 -0.75
N VAL A 208 -14.04 14.92 -0.94
CA VAL A 208 -13.57 14.07 0.17
C VAL A 208 -12.33 14.67 0.81
N LEU A 209 -11.35 15.10 0.02
CA LEU A 209 -10.12 15.73 0.52
C LEU A 209 -10.43 16.96 1.38
N PHE A 210 -11.29 17.85 0.87
CA PHE A 210 -11.68 19.06 1.59
C PHE A 210 -12.42 18.74 2.89
N ALA A 211 -13.38 17.81 2.85
CA ALA A 211 -14.12 17.39 4.03
C ALA A 211 -13.19 16.75 5.07
N SER A 212 -12.31 15.83 4.67
CA SER A 212 -11.37 15.17 5.58
C SER A 212 -10.37 16.16 6.19
N PHE A 213 -9.89 17.14 5.42
CA PHE A 213 -9.01 18.19 5.93
C PHE A 213 -9.72 19.09 6.96
N SER A 214 -10.95 19.50 6.67
CA SER A 214 -11.79 20.28 7.60
C SER A 214 -12.01 19.55 8.92
N VAL A 215 -12.32 18.24 8.85
CA VAL A 215 -12.49 17.38 10.02
C VAL A 215 -11.19 17.28 10.84
N ALA A 216 -10.05 17.05 10.18
CA ALA A 216 -8.74 16.95 10.86
C ALA A 216 -8.39 18.25 11.61
N LEU A 217 -8.58 19.42 10.99
CA LEU A 217 -8.36 20.71 11.63
C LEU A 217 -9.29 20.94 12.82
N TYR A 218 -10.58 20.62 12.67
CA TYR A 218 -11.57 20.75 13.74
C TYR A 218 -11.20 19.90 14.96
N PHE A 219 -10.86 18.62 14.75
CA PHE A 219 -10.51 17.72 15.84
C PHE A 219 -9.18 18.11 16.51
N THR A 220 -8.19 18.58 15.75
CA THR A 220 -6.91 19.05 16.31
C THR A 220 -7.14 20.21 17.27
N ASN A 221 -7.89 21.24 16.84
CA ASN A 221 -8.22 22.39 17.68
C ASN A 221 -9.09 22.00 18.89
N ARG A 222 -10.00 21.04 18.70
CA ARG A 222 -10.88 20.60 19.77
C ARG A 222 -10.16 19.78 20.83
N LEU A 223 -9.20 18.94 20.43
CA LEU A 223 -8.37 18.16 21.34
C LEU A 223 -7.55 19.07 22.27
N ASP A 224 -6.90 20.09 21.71
CA ASP A 224 -6.17 21.10 22.50
C ASP A 224 -7.09 21.79 23.51
N SER A 225 -8.29 22.21 23.09
CA SER A 225 -9.28 22.81 23.98
C SER A 225 -9.72 21.89 25.13
N VAL A 226 -9.92 20.59 24.85
CA VAL A 226 -10.32 19.59 25.85
C VAL A 226 -9.17 19.36 26.84
N MET A 227 -7.95 19.20 26.36
CA MET A 227 -6.78 18.97 27.22
C MET A 227 -6.53 20.15 28.14
N ASN A 228 -6.59 21.37 27.62
CA ASN A 228 -6.47 22.59 28.41
C ASN A 228 -7.56 22.69 29.50
N ARG A 229 -8.79 22.27 29.20
CA ARG A 229 -9.90 22.26 30.19
C ARG A 229 -9.67 21.27 31.33
N HIS A 230 -8.97 20.17 31.08
CA HIS A 230 -8.60 19.18 32.11
C HIS A 230 -7.26 19.50 32.78
N GLY A 231 -6.68 20.69 32.55
CA GLY A 231 -5.42 21.12 33.13
C GLY A 231 -4.18 20.47 32.51
N LEU A 232 -4.34 19.72 31.42
CA LEU A 232 -3.24 19.11 30.66
C LEU A 232 -2.77 20.10 29.60
N ARG A 233 -1.79 20.95 29.94
CA ARG A 233 -1.12 21.79 28.96
C ARG A 233 -0.28 20.92 28.03
N LEU A 234 -0.60 20.94 26.75
CA LEU A 234 0.17 20.24 25.73
C LEU A 234 1.55 20.87 25.57
N SER A 235 2.60 20.06 25.67
CA SER A 235 3.94 20.49 25.24
C SER A 235 3.99 20.61 23.72
N GLU A 236 4.96 21.37 23.20
CA GLU A 236 5.15 21.51 21.74
C GLU A 236 5.38 20.16 21.05
N GLU A 237 6.08 19.23 21.71
CA GLU A 237 6.34 17.88 21.21
C GLU A 237 5.04 17.06 21.11
N VAL A 238 4.18 17.10 22.13
CA VAL A 238 2.91 16.35 22.10
C VAL A 238 1.96 16.97 21.07
N SER A 239 1.93 18.30 20.94
CA SER A 239 1.14 18.99 19.90
C SER A 239 1.59 18.60 18.50
N TYR A 240 2.91 18.53 18.26
CA TYR A 240 3.48 18.05 17.00
C TYR A 240 3.08 16.59 16.73
N ASP A 241 3.22 15.70 17.69
CA ASP A 241 2.86 14.28 17.54
C ASP A 241 1.37 14.08 17.28
N MET A 242 0.51 14.87 17.94
CA MET A 242 -0.93 14.84 17.68
C MET A 242 -1.26 15.30 16.27
N MET A 243 -0.68 16.42 15.80
CA MET A 243 -0.83 16.86 14.42
C MET A 243 -0.32 15.80 13.43
N HIS A 244 0.81 15.18 13.73
CA HIS A 244 1.41 14.12 12.92
C HIS A 244 0.47 12.92 12.77
N LEU A 245 -0.11 12.43 13.87
CA LEU A 245 -1.11 11.36 13.87
C LEU A 245 -2.38 11.75 13.10
N GLN A 246 -2.84 13.01 13.20
CA GLN A 246 -3.99 13.49 12.43
C GLN A 246 -3.71 13.50 10.93
N ILE A 247 -2.50 13.85 10.51
CA ILE A 247 -2.08 13.77 9.11
C ILE A 247 -2.03 12.30 8.65
N GLN A 248 -1.52 11.37 9.48
CA GLN A 248 -1.55 9.94 9.16
C GLN A 248 -2.98 9.44 8.97
N PHE A 249 -3.90 9.81 9.88
CA PHE A 249 -5.32 9.48 9.77
C PHE A 249 -5.96 10.03 8.50
N LEU A 250 -5.67 11.30 8.17
CA LEU A 250 -6.12 11.94 6.94
C LEU A 250 -5.65 11.17 5.69
N LEU A 251 -4.37 10.81 5.63
CA LEU A 251 -3.81 10.02 4.53
C LEU A 251 -4.47 8.64 4.42
N GLY A 252 -4.71 7.97 5.55
CA GLY A 252 -5.45 6.71 5.60
C GLY A 252 -6.88 6.84 5.04
N MET A 253 -7.60 7.88 5.44
CA MET A 253 -8.97 8.17 4.97
C MET A 253 -9.03 8.48 3.47
N ILE A 254 -8.10 9.29 2.97
CA ILE A 254 -7.97 9.58 1.53
C ILE A 254 -7.71 8.30 0.76
N SER A 255 -6.80 7.47 1.26
CA SER A 255 -6.45 6.20 0.64
C SER A 255 -7.64 5.26 0.56
N LEU A 256 -8.41 5.14 1.65
CA LEU A 256 -9.65 4.38 1.70
C LEU A 256 -10.69 4.92 0.71
N ALA A 257 -10.88 6.24 0.66
CA ALA A 257 -11.81 6.86 -0.28
C ALA A 257 -11.42 6.59 -1.74
N ILE A 258 -10.12 6.66 -2.08
CA ILE A 258 -9.66 6.29 -3.43
C ILE A 258 -9.99 4.82 -3.74
N LEU A 259 -9.78 3.90 -2.78
CA LEU A 259 -10.12 2.49 -2.95
C LEU A 259 -11.62 2.27 -3.17
N THR A 260 -12.48 2.91 -2.37
CA THR A 260 -13.95 2.77 -2.51
C THR A 260 -14.42 3.34 -3.84
N ILE A 261 -13.90 4.49 -4.25
CA ILE A 261 -14.19 5.11 -5.53
C ILE A 261 -13.77 4.21 -6.70
N ILE A 262 -12.57 3.62 -6.64
CA ILE A 262 -12.12 2.65 -7.65
C ILE A 262 -13.08 1.45 -7.70
N ALA A 263 -13.49 0.90 -6.55
CA ALA A 263 -14.43 -0.22 -6.50
C ALA A 263 -15.78 0.14 -7.13
N ILE A 264 -16.34 1.31 -6.82
CA ILE A 264 -17.59 1.81 -7.41
C ILE A 264 -17.45 1.97 -8.93
N LEU A 265 -16.34 2.53 -9.40
CA LEU A 265 -16.09 2.69 -10.84
C LEU A 265 -15.99 1.35 -11.57
N LEU A 266 -15.28 0.37 -10.99
CA LEU A 266 -15.16 -0.96 -11.57
C LEU A 266 -16.53 -1.66 -11.63
N TYR A 267 -17.33 -1.51 -10.57
CA TYR A 267 -18.70 -2.02 -10.52
C TYR A 267 -19.59 -1.37 -11.59
N GLN A 268 -19.59 -0.03 -11.68
CA GLN A 268 -20.37 0.72 -12.67
C GLN A 268 -19.99 0.33 -14.10
N LYS A 269 -18.69 0.21 -14.40
CA LYS A 269 -18.24 -0.23 -15.73
C LYS A 269 -18.72 -1.65 -16.06
N ASN A 270 -18.61 -2.58 -15.12
CA ASN A 270 -19.11 -3.93 -15.34
C ASN A 270 -20.64 -3.95 -15.53
N PHE A 271 -21.39 -3.14 -14.78
CA PHE A 271 -22.83 -2.99 -14.97
C PHE A 271 -23.18 -2.39 -16.35
N SER A 272 -22.48 -1.34 -16.78
CA SER A 272 -22.65 -0.76 -18.11
C SER A 272 -22.36 -1.76 -19.22
N TYR A 273 -21.35 -2.62 -19.06
CA TYR A 273 -21.08 -3.71 -19.99
C TYR A 273 -22.26 -4.67 -20.10
N LEU A 274 -22.76 -5.16 -18.96
CA LEU A 274 -23.88 -6.11 -18.93
C LEU A 274 -25.16 -5.50 -19.52
N TYR A 275 -25.40 -4.21 -19.27
CA TYR A 275 -26.51 -3.48 -19.87
C TYR A 275 -26.36 -3.35 -21.39
N TYR A 276 -25.15 -3.10 -21.88
CA TYR A 276 -24.85 -3.06 -23.32
C TYR A 276 -25.05 -4.44 -23.96
N GLU A 277 -24.50 -5.50 -23.36
CA GLU A 277 -24.65 -6.88 -23.81
C GLU A 277 -26.13 -7.30 -23.86
N ALA A 278 -26.93 -6.95 -22.85
CA ALA A 278 -28.36 -7.23 -22.82
C ALA A 278 -29.17 -6.50 -23.91
N ARG A 279 -28.63 -5.44 -24.52
CA ARG A 279 -29.25 -4.73 -25.65
C ARG A 279 -28.90 -5.33 -27.02
N LEU A 280 -27.90 -6.20 -27.09
CA LEU A 280 -27.53 -6.91 -28.30
C LEU A 280 -28.46 -8.12 -28.49
N ASP A 281 -28.89 -8.36 -29.72
CA ASP A 281 -29.62 -9.56 -30.12
C ASP A 281 -28.69 -10.78 -30.04
N GLY A 282 -29.08 -11.79 -29.27
CA GLY A 282 -28.26 -12.97 -28.97
C GLY A 282 -27.94 -13.85 -30.18
N LEU A 283 -28.63 -13.68 -31.31
CA LEU A 283 -28.37 -14.42 -32.56
C LEU A 283 -27.50 -13.65 -33.56
N THR A 284 -27.58 -12.32 -33.59
CA THR A 284 -26.96 -11.48 -34.63
C THR A 284 -25.84 -10.58 -34.10
N GLY A 285 -25.76 -10.35 -32.79
CA GLY A 285 -24.83 -9.39 -32.19
C GLY A 285 -25.11 -7.94 -32.57
N LEU A 286 -26.25 -7.66 -33.20
CA LEU A 286 -26.71 -6.32 -33.57
C LEU A 286 -27.73 -5.81 -32.55
N PHE A 287 -27.97 -4.50 -32.49
CA PHE A 287 -29.02 -3.96 -31.62
C PHE A 287 -30.39 -4.53 -32.01
N GLY A 288 -31.17 -4.93 -31.00
CA GLY A 288 -32.50 -5.50 -31.22
C GLY A 288 -33.46 -4.53 -31.94
N ARG A 289 -34.36 -5.07 -32.78
CA ARG A 289 -35.30 -4.31 -33.63
C ARG A 289 -36.16 -3.27 -32.90
N GLN A 290 -36.37 -3.39 -31.59
CA GLN A 290 -37.15 -2.43 -30.78
C GLN A 290 -36.42 -1.10 -30.49
N GLN A 291 -35.16 -0.94 -30.89
CA GLN A 291 -34.40 0.31 -30.68
C GLN A 291 -34.24 1.16 -31.94
N PHE A 292 -34.77 0.72 -33.08
CA PHE A 292 -34.75 1.47 -34.34
C PHE A 292 -36.03 2.30 -34.58
N PHE A 293 -37.04 2.18 -33.71
CA PHE A 293 -38.32 2.89 -33.79
C PHE A 293 -38.61 3.64 -32.50
#